data_AF-A0A6G3SYV6-F1
#
_entry.id   AF-A0A6G3SYV6-F1
#
_cell.length_a   1.000
_cell.length_b   1.000
_cell.length_c   1.000
_cell.angle_alpha   90.00
_cell.angle_beta   90.00
_cell.angle_gamma   90.00
#
_symmetry.space_group_name_H-M   'P 1'
#
loop_
_entity.id
_entity.type
_entity.pdbx_description
1 polymer ?
#
loop_
_entity_poly.entity_id
_entity_poly.type
_entity_poly.pdbx_seq_one_letter_code
_entity_poly.pdbx_strand_id
1 'polypeptide(L)'
;MSTAILTGTPVPGSSLADDLRSLGFDVQTAADAGDAATLLAAVPAGRRVALVDPRFVGHVHALRLGLTDPRFPAATVPGALTAQ
;
A
#
# COMPACT_ATOMS: atom_id res chain seq x y z
N MET A 1 -10.88 2.86 -7.54
CA MET A 1 -9.40 2.85 -7.52
C MET A 1 -8.95 1.95 -6.37
N SER A 2 -7.78 1.34 -6.47
CA SER A 2 -7.19 0.57 -5.36
C SER A 2 -6.61 1.54 -4.33
N THR A 3 -6.58 1.16 -3.05
CA THR A 3 -6.06 2.03 -1.98
C THR A 3 -4.72 1.50 -1.47
N ALA A 4 -3.76 2.38 -1.21
CA ALA A 4 -2.52 2.05 -0.50
C ALA A 4 -2.46 2.86 0.79
N ILE A 5 -2.22 2.20 1.91
CA ILE A 5 -2.11 2.80 3.24
C ILE A 5 -0.65 2.67 3.69
N LEU A 6 0.01 3.81 3.87
CA LEU A 6 1.33 3.89 4.48
C LEU A 6 1.18 3.75 6.00
N THR A 7 1.72 2.69 6.59
CA THR A 7 1.56 2.39 8.02
C THR A 7 2.71 2.98 8.84
N GLY A 8 2.59 4.26 9.19
CA GLY A 8 3.54 5.00 10.02
C GLY A 8 3.94 6.35 9.42
N THR A 9 4.89 7.02 10.07
CA THR A 9 5.37 8.33 9.64
C THR A 9 6.04 8.27 8.27
N PRO A 10 5.65 9.13 7.30
CA PRO A 10 6.35 9.26 6.04
C PRO A 10 7.84 9.59 6.24
N VAL A 11 8.69 8.93 5.47
CA VAL A 11 10.13 9.23 5.46
C VAL A 11 10.37 10.43 4.55
N PRO A 12 10.93 11.56 5.04
CA PRO A 12 11.22 12.72 4.21
C PRO A 12 12.09 12.37 3.00
N GLY A 13 11.70 12.85 1.82
CA GLY A 13 12.43 12.58 0.56
C GLY A 13 12.19 11.20 -0.04
N SER A 14 11.35 10.35 0.56
CA SER A 14 10.95 9.06 -0.03
C SER A 14 10.05 9.26 -1.26
N SER A 15 10.34 8.53 -2.34
CA SER A 15 9.51 8.48 -3.56
C SER A 15 8.28 7.57 -3.43
N LEU A 16 8.18 6.82 -2.33
CA LEU A 16 7.24 5.70 -2.20
C LEU A 16 5.77 6.07 -2.48
N ALA A 17 5.33 7.23 -1.99
CA ALA A 17 3.96 7.69 -2.20
C ALA A 17 3.69 7.98 -3.69
N ASP A 18 4.65 8.56 -4.40
CA ASP A 18 4.52 8.87 -5.83
C ASP A 18 4.64 7.60 -6.68
N ASP A 19 5.51 6.68 -6.29
CA ASP A 19 5.61 5.36 -6.91
C ASP A 19 4.28 4.60 -6.81
N LEU A 20 3.63 4.58 -5.63
CA LEU A 20 2.32 3.95 -5.44
C LEU A 20 1.22 4.64 -6.26
N ARG A 21 1.21 5.98 -6.34
CA ARG A 21 0.27 6.71 -7.21
C ARG A 21 0.48 6.38 -8.69
N SER A 22 1.73 6.23 -9.13
CA SER A 22 2.06 5.84 -10.51
C SER A 22 1.55 4.43 -10.86
N LEU A 23 1.41 3.56 -9.85
CA LEU A 23 0.82 2.23 -9.97
C LEU A 23 -0.73 2.23 -9.91
N GLY A 24 -1.35 3.41 -9.74
CA GLY A 24 -2.80 3.58 -9.74
C GLY A 24 -3.48 3.44 -8.38
N PHE A 25 -2.70 3.54 -7.28
CA PHE A 25 -3.26 3.58 -5.94
C PHE A 25 -3.66 5.00 -5.52
N ASP A 26 -4.78 5.11 -4.83
CA ASP A 26 -5.05 6.25 -3.95
C ASP A 26 -4.27 6.04 -2.64
N VAL A 27 -3.43 7.00 -2.27
CA VAL A 27 -2.45 6.85 -1.18
C VAL A 27 -2.92 7.60 0.06
N GLN A 28 -3.09 6.85 1.14
CA GLN A 28 -3.44 7.35 2.46
C GLN A 28 -2.32 7.02 3.45
N THR A 29 -2.29 7.69 4.60
CA THR A 29 -1.29 7.48 5.65
C THR A 29 -2.00 7.26 6.97
N ALA A 30 -1.61 6.21 7.67
CA ALA A 30 -2.05 5.92 9.03
C ALA A 30 -0.90 6.24 10.00
N ALA A 31 -1.18 6.99 11.07
CA ALA A 31 -0.15 7.30 12.06
C ALA A 31 0.22 6.06 12.89
N ASP A 32 -0.75 5.19 13.13
CA ASP A 32 -0.62 3.97 13.90
C ASP A 32 -1.54 2.84 13.39
N ALA A 33 -1.57 1.72 14.13
CA ALA A 33 -2.38 0.56 13.78
C ALA A 33 -3.89 0.80 13.89
N GLY A 34 -4.35 1.67 14.80
CA GLY A 34 -5.77 2.01 14.95
C GLY A 34 -6.28 2.85 13.79
N ASP A 35 -5.48 3.83 13.37
CA ASP A 35 -5.73 4.59 12.14
C ASP A 35 -5.75 3.66 10.93
N ALA A 36 -4.79 2.74 10.81
CA ALA A 36 -4.72 1.79 9.70
C ALA A 36 -5.97 0.90 9.64
N ALA A 37 -6.45 0.41 10.79
CA ALA A 37 -7.68 -0.37 10.87
C ALA A 37 -8.91 0.45 10.45
N THR A 38 -8.97 1.73 10.85
CA THR A 38 -10.07 2.65 10.48
C THR A 38 -10.09 2.91 8.97
N LEU A 39 -8.93 3.21 8.38
CA LEU A 39 -8.81 3.41 6.93
C LEU A 39 -9.13 2.13 6.16
N LEU A 40 -8.66 0.98 6.64
CA LEU A 40 -8.96 -0.31 6.04
C LEU A 40 -10.47 -0.63 6.06
N ALA A 41 -11.15 -0.33 7.17
CA ALA A 41 -12.60 -0.52 7.28
C ALA A 41 -13.41 0.41 6.34
N ALA A 42 -12.84 1.54 5.93
CA ALA A 42 -13.46 2.45 4.98
C ALA A 42 -13.30 1.99 3.51
N VAL A 43 -12.42 1.03 3.22
CA VAL A 43 -12.26 0.48 1.87
C VAL A 43 -13.49 -0.36 1.51
N PRO A 44 -14.16 -0.10 0.36
CA PRO A 44 -15.30 -0.90 -0.05
C PRO A 44 -14.93 -2.38 -0.25
N ALA A 45 -15.81 -3.29 0.14
CA ALA A 45 -15.59 -4.72 -0.03
C ALA A 45 -15.27 -5.11 -1.50
N GLY A 46 -14.37 -6.07 -1.68
CA GLY A 46 -13.91 -6.53 -2.99
C GLY A 46 -13.00 -5.55 -3.74
N ARG A 47 -12.59 -4.44 -3.09
CA ARG A 47 -11.57 -3.52 -3.60
C ARG A 47 -10.22 -3.88 -3.04
N ARG A 48 -9.22 -3.81 -3.92
CA ARG A 48 -7.83 -4.08 -3.54
C ARG A 48 -7.30 -2.98 -2.63
N VAL A 49 -6.71 -3.40 -1.53
CA VAL A 49 -6.00 -2.56 -0.58
C VAL A 49 -4.57 -3.06 -0.43
N ALA A 50 -3.62 -2.13 -0.28
CA ALA A 50 -2.23 -2.41 0.03
C ALA A 50 -1.86 -1.74 1.36
N LEU A 51 -1.15 -2.46 2.23
CA LEU A 51 -0.50 -1.90 3.41
C LEU A 51 1.01 -1.89 3.14
N VAL A 52 1.64 -0.73 3.30
CA VAL A 52 3.06 -0.55 2.94
C VAL A 52 3.78 0.17 4.07
N ASP A 53 4.92 -0.37 4.49
CA ASP A 53 5.80 0.31 5.43
C ASP A 53 6.41 1.55 4.74
N PRO A 54 6.30 2.77 5.32
CA PRO A 54 6.91 3.98 4.78
C PRO A 54 8.43 3.88 4.58
N ARG A 55 9.10 2.94 5.26
CA ARG A 55 10.54 2.67 5.18
C ARG A 55 10.89 1.66 4.09
N PHE A 56 9.95 1.27 3.24
CA PHE A 56 10.24 0.42 2.09
C PHE A 56 11.28 1.10 1.17
N VAL A 57 12.42 0.44 1.00
CA VAL A 57 13.55 0.88 0.16
C VAL A 57 13.74 0.02 -1.10
N GLY A 58 12.80 -0.88 -1.38
CA GLY A 58 12.84 -1.72 -2.57
C GLY A 58 12.49 -0.95 -3.84
N HIS A 59 12.72 -1.58 -4.99
CA HIS A 59 12.36 -0.97 -6.28
C HIS A 59 10.85 -0.97 -6.53
N VAL A 60 10.34 0.06 -7.22
CA VAL A 60 8.94 0.14 -7.68
C VAL A 60 8.49 -1.09 -8.46
N HIS A 61 9.40 -1.78 -9.16
CA HIS A 61 9.08 -3.01 -9.86
C HIS A 61 8.65 -4.15 -8.92
N ALA A 62 9.23 -4.21 -7.71
CA ALA A 62 8.81 -5.16 -6.68
C ALA A 62 7.39 -4.85 -6.18
N LEU A 63 7.05 -3.56 -6.00
CA LEU A 63 5.69 -3.14 -5.66
C LEU A 63 4.70 -3.44 -6.77
N ARG A 64 5.08 -3.25 -8.03
CA ARG A 64 4.25 -3.62 -9.18
C ARG A 64 3.94 -5.11 -9.16
N LEU A 65 4.96 -5.96 -9.05
CA LEU A 65 4.78 -7.42 -9.02
C LEU A 65 3.97 -7.87 -7.80
N GLY A 66 4.27 -7.33 -6.62
CA GLY A 66 3.66 -7.75 -5.36
C GLY A 66 2.26 -7.20 -5.13
N LEU A 67 1.94 -5.99 -5.60
CA LEU A 67 0.71 -5.29 -5.23
C LEU A 67 -0.32 -5.21 -6.36
N THR A 68 0.07 -5.44 -7.62
CA THR A 68 -0.82 -5.24 -8.77
C THR A 68 -1.07 -6.49 -9.61
N ASP A 69 -0.51 -7.65 -9.24
CA ASP A 69 -0.73 -8.89 -9.97
C ASP A 69 -2.19 -9.34 -9.86
N PRO A 70 -2.97 -9.37 -10.97
CA PRO A 70 -4.39 -9.69 -10.93
C PRO A 70 -4.66 -11.18 -10.68
N ARG A 71 -3.65 -12.05 -10.79
CA ARG A 71 -3.80 -13.50 -10.61
C ARG A 71 -3.98 -13.90 -9.15
N PHE A 72 -3.56 -13.05 -8.21
CA PHE A 72 -3.56 -13.37 -6.79
C PHE A 72 -4.42 -12.37 -5.99
N PRO A 73 -5.41 -12.87 -5.22
CA PRO A 73 -6.23 -12.01 -4.37
C PRO A 73 -5.43 -11.44 -3.19
N ALA A 74 -4.39 -12.14 -2.74
CA ALA A 74 -3.47 -11.67 -1.71
C ALA A 74 -2.02 -12.00 -2.08
N ALA A 75 -1.10 -11.08 -1.76
CA ALA A 75 0.32 -11.24 -2.02
C ALA A 75 1.13 -10.37 -1.05
N THR A 76 2.41 -10.69 -0.90
CA THR A 76 3.32 -9.98 -0.01
C THR A 76 4.73 -9.90 -0.59
N VAL A 77 5.41 -8.81 -0.30
CA VAL A 77 6.85 -8.61 -0.44
C VAL A 77 7.35 -8.03 0.89
N PRO A 78 8.65 -8.12 1.22
CA PRO A 78 9.17 -7.52 2.44
C PRO A 78 8.77 -6.03 2.55
N GLY A 79 8.03 -5.68 3.61
CA GLY A 79 7.55 -4.33 3.87
C GLY A 79 6.26 -3.92 3.15
N ALA A 80 5.63 -4.78 2.36
CA ALA A 80 4.34 -4.48 1.72
C ALA A 80 3.47 -5.71 1.51
N LEU A 81 2.17 -5.58 1.72
CA LEU A 81 1.19 -6.63 1.42
C LEU A 81 -0.04 -6.04 0.70
N THR A 82 -0.76 -6.88 -0.03
CA THR A 82 -2.05 -6.54 -0.63
C THR A 82 -3.08 -7.64 -0.42
N ALA A 83 -4.35 -7.26 -0.37
CA ALA A 83 -5.50 -8.15 -0.36
C ALA A 83 -6.67 -7.52 -1.14
N GLN A 84 -7.64 -8.34 -1.59
CA GLN A 84 -8.85 -7.92 -2.28
C GLN A 84 -10.06 -8.72 -1.79
#